data_AF-A0A227J6B4-F1
#
_entry.id   AF-A0A227J6B4-F1
#
_cell.length_a   1.000
_cell.length_b   1.000
_cell.length_c   1.000
_cell.angle_alpha   90.00
_cell.angle_beta   90.00
_cell.angle_gamma   90.00
#
_symmetry.space_group_name_H-M   'P 1'
#
loop_
_entity.id
_entity.type
_entity.pdbx_description
1 polymer ?
#
loop_
_entity_poly.entity_id
_entity_poly.type
_entity_poly.pdbx_seq_one_letter_code
_entity_poly.pdbx_strand_id
1 'polypeptide(L)'
;LTYSQGVKIGYFAQHQLETLHPEETPLQHMMQIAPDQTEQQLRDYLGSFGFQGDKALEKVAPFSGGEKARLVLALIVWQKPNLLLLDEPTNHLDLDMRQALTMALQTFEGAMVIVSHDRYLLRAT
;
A
#
# COMPACT_ATOMS: atom_id res chain seq x y z
N LEU A 1 -18.30 -20.52 7.03
CA LEU A 1 -18.33 -19.09 6.66
C LEU A 1 -18.51 -19.03 5.14
N THR A 2 -19.69 -18.63 4.70
CA THR A 2 -20.05 -18.60 3.27
C THR A 2 -19.50 -17.32 2.65
N TYR A 3 -18.39 -17.39 1.92
CA TYR A 3 -17.87 -16.25 1.17
C TYR A 3 -18.66 -16.09 -0.13
N SER A 4 -19.30 -14.93 -0.34
CA SER A 4 -19.95 -14.62 -1.61
C SER A 4 -18.89 -14.43 -2.71
N GLN A 5 -19.10 -15.04 -3.87
CA GLN A 5 -18.25 -14.85 -5.05
C GLN A 5 -18.23 -13.36 -5.44
N GLY A 6 -17.11 -12.68 -5.19
CA GLY A 6 -16.94 -11.26 -5.55
C GLY A 6 -16.10 -10.41 -4.59
N VAL A 7 -15.67 -10.95 -3.44
CA VAL A 7 -14.82 -10.20 -2.50
C VAL A 7 -13.36 -10.25 -2.94
N LYS A 8 -12.81 -9.12 -3.40
CA LYS A 8 -11.35 -8.93 -3.55
C LYS A 8 -10.77 -8.56 -2.18
N ILE A 9 -9.93 -9.40 -1.60
CA ILE A 9 -9.32 -9.14 -0.30
C ILE A 9 -7.88 -8.69 -0.51
N GLY A 10 -7.56 -7.47 -0.06
CA GLY A 10 -6.19 -7.00 0.10
C GLY A 10 -5.73 -7.37 1.50
N TYR A 11 -4.72 -8.22 1.62
CA TYR A 11 -4.07 -8.49 2.90
C TYR A 11 -2.80 -7.66 2.98
N PHE A 12 -2.45 -7.10 4.14
CA PHE A 12 -1.20 -6.41 4.42
C PHE A 12 -0.61 -7.00 5.70
N ALA A 13 0.57 -7.62 5.57
CA ALA A 13 1.35 -8.14 6.69
C ALA A 13 2.85 -7.98 6.40
N GLN A 14 3.68 -8.10 7.44
CA GLN A 14 5.14 -7.92 7.31
C GLN A 14 5.79 -8.78 6.21
N HIS A 15 5.27 -9.99 5.94
CA HIS A 15 5.76 -10.85 4.85
C HIS A 15 5.57 -10.24 3.45
N GLN A 16 4.63 -9.32 3.23
CA GLN A 16 4.49 -8.67 1.92
C GLN A 16 5.56 -7.63 1.65
N LEU A 17 6.19 -7.07 2.67
CA LEU A 17 7.37 -6.21 2.47
C LEU A 17 8.51 -7.02 1.82
N GLU A 18 8.55 -8.33 2.07
CA GLU A 18 9.52 -9.26 1.47
C GLU A 18 9.16 -9.65 0.03
N THR A 19 7.91 -9.41 -0.40
CA THR A 19 7.48 -9.65 -1.79
C THR A 19 7.88 -8.53 -2.75
N LEU A 20 8.36 -7.39 -2.24
CA LEU A 20 8.92 -6.33 -3.09
C LEU A 20 10.22 -6.79 -3.72
N HIS A 21 10.36 -6.54 -5.02
CA HIS A 21 11.60 -6.80 -5.75
C HIS A 21 12.58 -5.64 -5.50
N PRO A 22 13.67 -5.84 -4.73
CA PRO A 22 14.56 -4.75 -4.32
C PRO A 22 15.30 -4.10 -5.50
N GLU A 23 15.48 -4.82 -6.61
CA GLU A 23 16.12 -4.32 -7.82
C GLU A 23 15.19 -3.51 -8.72
N GLU A 24 13.88 -3.57 -8.48
CA GLU A 24 12.88 -2.85 -9.25
C GLU A 24 12.56 -1.49 -8.61
N THR A 25 12.00 -0.60 -9.41
CA THR A 25 11.51 0.71 -8.97
C THR A 25 10.03 0.64 -8.59
N PRO A 26 9.51 1.59 -7.78
CA PRO A 26 8.07 1.71 -7.53
C PRO A 26 7.23 1.71 -8.80
N LEU A 27 7.71 2.42 -9.83
CA LEU A 27 7.04 2.50 -11.12
C LEU A 27 7.00 1.13 -11.83
N GLN A 28 8.09 0.37 -11.79
CA GLN A 28 8.13 -0.98 -12.38
C GLN A 28 7.14 -1.93 -11.71
N HIS A 29 7.04 -1.90 -10.38
CA HIS A 29 6.02 -2.67 -9.66
C HIS A 29 4.60 -2.27 -10.10
N MET A 30 4.34 -0.97 -10.26
CA MET A 30 3.04 -0.48 -10.75
C MET A 30 2.76 -0.92 -12.19
N MET A 31 3.74 -0.86 -13.09
CA MET A 31 3.59 -1.29 -14.49
C MET A 31 3.29 -2.79 -14.60
N GLN A 32 3.83 -3.62 -13.70
CA GLN A 32 3.51 -5.06 -13.66
C GLN A 32 2.06 -5.33 -13.27
N ILE A 33 1.52 -4.58 -12.31
CA ILE A 33 0.12 -4.75 -11.85
C ILE A 33 -0.90 -4.00 -12.72
N ALA A 34 -0.45 -3.00 -13.47
CA ALA A 34 -1.29 -2.10 -14.25
C ALA A 34 -0.70 -1.82 -15.65
N PRO A 35 -0.47 -2.87 -16.47
CA PRO A 35 0.20 -2.74 -17.77
C PRO A 35 -0.58 -1.88 -18.77
N ASP A 36 -1.89 -1.73 -18.57
CA ASP A 36 -2.78 -0.94 -19.44
C ASP A 36 -2.76 0.57 -19.13
N GLN A 37 -2.01 1.01 -18.11
CA GLN A 37 -1.91 2.42 -17.74
C GLN A 37 -0.66 3.08 -18.31
N THR A 38 -0.74 4.38 -18.52
CA THR A 38 0.44 5.17 -18.91
C THR A 38 1.37 5.38 -17.73
N GLU A 39 2.67 5.47 -18.02
CA GLU A 39 3.69 5.79 -17.02
C GLU A 39 3.33 7.03 -16.19
N GLN A 40 2.85 8.08 -16.84
CA GLN A 40 2.48 9.33 -16.18
C GLN A 40 1.37 9.12 -15.14
N GLN A 41 0.32 8.36 -15.46
CA GLN A 41 -0.76 8.06 -14.52
C GLN A 41 -0.26 7.28 -13.30
N LEU A 42 0.65 6.32 -13.51
CA LEU A 42 1.25 5.54 -12.44
C LEU A 42 2.15 6.40 -11.55
N ARG A 43 2.91 7.34 -12.14
CA ARG A 43 3.74 8.30 -11.41
C ARG A 43 2.89 9.29 -10.60
N ASP A 44 1.80 9.78 -11.16
CA ASP A 44 0.87 10.68 -10.46
C ASP A 44 0.24 9.96 -9.25
N TYR A 45 -0.16 8.69 -9.43
CA TYR A 45 -0.66 7.85 -8.35
C TYR A 45 0.40 7.60 -7.28
N LEU A 46 1.61 7.16 -7.66
CA LEU A 46 2.73 6.97 -6.73
C LEU A 46 3.10 8.26 -5.98
N GLY A 47 2.97 9.41 -6.65
CA GLY A 47 3.13 10.73 -6.06
C GLY A 47 2.18 10.97 -4.88
N SER A 48 0.94 10.47 -4.97
CA SER A 48 -0.03 10.51 -3.87
C SER A 48 0.34 9.61 -2.68
N PHE A 49 1.25 8.64 -2.85
CA PHE A 49 1.81 7.83 -1.76
C PHE A 49 3.18 8.37 -1.29
N GLY A 50 3.57 9.55 -1.78
CA GLY A 50 4.81 10.23 -1.41
C GLY A 50 6.05 9.73 -2.15
N PHE A 51 5.88 9.09 -3.32
CA PHE A 51 6.93 8.79 -4.29
C PHE A 51 6.91 9.83 -5.42
N GLN A 52 7.32 11.05 -5.12
CA GLN A 52 7.34 12.15 -6.09
C GLN A 52 8.68 12.23 -6.83
N GLY A 53 8.65 12.73 -8.07
CA GLY A 53 9.86 12.98 -8.86
C GLY A 53 10.64 11.72 -9.18
N ASP A 54 11.94 11.74 -8.90
CA ASP A 54 12.88 10.65 -9.18
C ASP A 54 12.72 9.48 -8.22
N LYS A 55 12.05 9.67 -7.08
CA LYS A 55 11.83 8.62 -6.09
C LYS A 55 10.97 7.46 -6.61
N ALA A 56 10.13 7.71 -7.62
CA ALA A 56 9.39 6.66 -8.31
C ALA A 56 10.26 5.81 -9.25
N LEU A 57 11.46 6.31 -9.59
CA LEU A 57 12.46 5.71 -10.48
C LEU A 57 13.67 5.16 -9.71
N GLU A 58 13.76 5.40 -8.41
CA GLU A 58 14.77 4.80 -7.54
C GLU A 58 14.45 3.34 -7.26
N LYS A 59 15.50 2.53 -7.07
CA LYS A 59 15.35 1.13 -6.66
C LYS A 59 14.74 1.04 -5.27
N VAL A 60 13.98 -0.02 -5.02
CA VAL A 60 13.37 -0.28 -3.71
C VAL A 60 14.37 -0.80 -2.66
N ALA A 61 15.52 -1.33 -3.08
CA ALA A 61 16.58 -1.81 -2.18
C ALA A 61 16.93 -0.83 -1.03
N PRO A 62 17.28 0.45 -1.30
CA PRO A 62 17.62 1.44 -0.27
C PRO A 62 16.43 1.95 0.56
N PHE A 63 15.19 1.59 0.21
CA PHE A 63 14.02 2.14 0.89
C PHE A 63 13.94 1.71 2.35
N SER A 64 13.51 2.64 3.19
CA SER A 64 13.19 2.39 4.59
C SER A 64 12.01 1.41 4.72
N GLY A 65 11.84 0.80 5.89
CA GLY A 65 10.67 -0.04 6.16
C GLY A 65 9.35 0.71 5.94
N GLY A 66 9.31 2.00 6.32
CA GLY A 66 8.17 2.88 6.07
C GLY A 66 7.91 3.08 4.58
N GLU A 67 8.93 3.40 3.78
CA GLU A 67 8.79 3.56 2.33
C GLU A 67 8.33 2.27 1.65
N LYS A 68 8.89 1.12 2.01
CA LYS A 68 8.43 -0.18 1.52
C LYS A 68 6.95 -0.42 1.87
N ALA A 69 6.51 -0.06 3.08
CA ALA A 69 5.11 -0.16 3.47
C ALA A 69 4.20 0.74 2.62
N ARG A 70 4.63 1.97 2.31
CA ARG A 70 3.87 2.88 1.43
C ARG A 70 3.73 2.32 0.03
N LEU A 71 4.80 1.72 -0.51
CA LEU A 71 4.77 1.09 -1.82
C LEU A 71 3.80 -0.10 -1.84
N VAL A 72 3.91 -1.03 -0.89
CA VAL A 72 3.00 -2.18 -0.79
C VAL A 72 1.55 -1.71 -0.65
N LEU A 73 1.30 -0.69 0.17
CA LEU A 73 -0.03 -0.12 0.32
C LEU A 73 -0.54 0.48 -0.99
N ALA A 74 0.28 1.22 -1.73
CA ALA A 74 -0.08 1.74 -3.06
C ALA A 74 -0.46 0.62 -4.03
N LEU A 75 0.33 -0.46 -4.07
CA LEU A 75 0.06 -1.62 -4.92
C LEU A 75 -1.26 -2.30 -4.56
N ILE A 76 -1.57 -2.42 -3.27
CA ILE A 76 -2.83 -3.04 -2.81
C ILE A 76 -4.02 -2.13 -3.09
N VAL A 77 -3.94 -0.84 -2.74
CA VAL A 77 -5.03 0.12 -2.95
C VAL A 77 -5.36 0.26 -4.43
N TRP A 78 -4.35 0.20 -5.30
CA TRP A 78 -4.53 0.22 -6.75
C TRP A 78 -5.46 -0.90 -7.26
N GLN A 79 -5.39 -2.10 -6.66
CA GLN A 79 -6.22 -3.24 -7.04
C GLN A 79 -7.70 -3.08 -6.63
N LYS A 80 -8.03 -2.01 -5.89
CA LYS A 80 -9.36 -1.72 -5.34
C LYS A 80 -9.96 -2.94 -4.64
N PRO A 81 -9.32 -3.48 -3.59
CA PRO A 81 -9.90 -4.57 -2.83
C PRO A 81 -11.21 -4.11 -2.19
N ASN A 82 -12.15 -5.03 -1.97
CA ASN A 82 -13.39 -4.80 -1.25
C ASN A 82 -13.20 -5.00 0.27
N LEU A 83 -12.03 -5.48 0.69
CA LEU A 83 -11.67 -5.74 2.07
C LEU A 83 -10.15 -5.60 2.22
N LEU A 84 -9.65 -4.60 2.94
CA LEU A 84 -8.24 -4.54 3.34
C LEU A 84 -8.11 -5.13 4.76
N LEU A 85 -7.24 -6.11 4.96
CA LEU A 85 -6.89 -6.73 6.24
C LEU A 85 -5.46 -6.35 6.58
N LEU A 86 -5.26 -5.67 7.70
CA LEU A 86 -3.95 -5.31 8.23
C LEU A 86 -3.73 -6.18 9.48
N ASP A 87 -2.67 -7.00 9.53
CA ASP A 87 -2.36 -7.82 10.72
C ASP A 87 -1.12 -7.28 11.44
N GLU A 88 -1.21 -7.17 12.78
CA GLU A 88 -0.15 -6.77 13.73
C GLU A 88 0.89 -5.76 13.20
N PRO A 89 0.51 -4.48 13.01
CA PRO A 89 1.49 -3.49 12.60
C PRO A 89 2.35 -3.02 13.81
N THR A 90 2.07 -3.49 15.03
CA THR A 90 2.51 -2.87 16.30
C THR A 90 4.02 -2.91 16.60
N ASN A 91 4.84 -3.74 15.95
CA ASN A 91 6.26 -3.84 16.31
C ASN A 91 7.22 -2.91 15.53
N HIS A 92 6.76 -2.31 14.43
CA HIS A 92 7.57 -1.38 13.59
C HIS A 92 6.71 -0.30 12.88
N LEU A 93 5.63 0.16 13.52
CA LEU A 93 4.76 1.22 12.99
C LEU A 93 5.39 2.61 13.16
N ASP A 94 6.38 2.91 12.33
CA ASP A 94 6.86 4.27 12.16
C ASP A 94 5.72 5.18 11.64
N LEU A 95 5.74 6.43 12.10
CA LEU A 95 4.79 7.51 11.77
C LEU A 95 4.42 7.56 10.28
N ASP A 96 5.38 7.25 9.40
CA ASP A 96 5.25 7.24 7.95
C ASP A 96 4.20 6.23 7.44
N MET A 97 4.11 5.05 8.08
CA MET A 97 3.14 4.03 7.70
C MET A 97 1.73 4.42 8.13
N ARG A 98 1.57 5.13 9.26
CA ARG A 98 0.28 5.70 9.67
C ARG A 98 -0.18 6.77 8.70
N GLN A 99 0.73 7.64 8.26
CA GLN A 99 0.41 8.68 7.29
C GLN A 99 -0.03 8.06 5.96
N ALA A 100 0.66 7.04 5.47
CA ALA A 100 0.27 6.35 4.25
C ALA A 100 -1.05 5.61 4.37
N LEU A 101 -1.31 4.96 5.52
CA LEU A 101 -2.62 4.40 5.81
C LEU A 101 -3.68 5.48 5.74
N THR A 102 -3.53 6.60 6.47
CA THR A 102 -4.48 7.73 6.43
C THR A 102 -4.73 8.24 5.01
N MET A 103 -3.70 8.38 4.18
CA MET A 103 -3.84 8.80 2.78
C MET A 103 -4.58 7.77 1.94
N ALA A 104 -4.28 6.48 2.12
CA ALA A 104 -5.04 5.40 1.51
C ALA A 104 -6.51 5.44 1.97
N LEU A 105 -6.77 5.70 3.25
CA LEU A 105 -8.14 5.78 3.80
C LEU A 105 -8.93 6.91 3.16
N GLN A 106 -8.31 8.07 3.00
CA GLN A 106 -8.95 9.24 2.40
C GLN A 106 -9.31 9.03 0.92
N THR A 107 -8.60 8.15 0.23
CA THR A 107 -8.74 7.94 -1.22
C THR A 107 -9.54 6.66 -1.56
N PHE A 108 -9.90 5.85 -0.57
CA PHE A 108 -10.47 4.53 -0.79
C PHE A 108 -12.00 4.52 -0.66
N GLU A 109 -12.69 4.31 -1.78
CA GLU A 109 -14.16 4.22 -1.87
C GLU A 109 -14.71 2.80 -1.59
N GLY A 110 -14.02 1.99 -0.79
CA GLY A 110 -14.38 0.60 -0.50
C GLY A 110 -14.64 0.32 0.99
N ALA A 111 -14.98 -0.92 1.34
CA ALA A 111 -15.05 -1.36 2.73
C ALA A 111 -13.66 -1.79 3.22
N MET A 112 -13.28 -1.35 4.42
CA MET A 112 -11.96 -1.60 4.98
C MET A 112 -12.08 -2.22 6.38
N VAL A 113 -11.31 -3.28 6.66
CA VAL A 113 -11.29 -3.94 7.97
C VAL A 113 -9.87 -3.91 8.54
N ILE A 114 -9.62 -2.87 9.33
CA ILE A 114 -8.35 -2.72 10.05
C ILE A 114 -8.39 -3.61 11.30
N VAL A 115 -7.46 -4.57 11.42
CA VAL A 115 -7.21 -5.27 12.67
C VAL A 115 -5.95 -4.67 13.29
N SER A 116 -6.12 -3.79 14.27
CA SER A 116 -4.99 -3.14 14.94
C SER A 116 -5.12 -3.25 16.45
N HIS A 117 -4.01 -3.59 17.12
CA HIS A 117 -3.89 -3.49 18.57
C HIS A 117 -3.64 -2.04 19.05
N ASP A 118 -3.44 -1.08 18.13
CA ASP A 118 -3.22 0.33 18.43
C ASP A 118 -4.53 1.14 18.38
N ARG A 119 -4.98 1.58 19.57
CA ARG A 119 -6.19 2.38 19.78
C ARG A 119 -6.16 3.74 19.08
N TYR A 120 -5.01 4.26 18.67
CA TYR A 120 -4.90 5.51 17.91
C TYR A 120 -5.26 5.35 16.42
N LEU A 121 -4.95 4.19 15.82
CA LEU A 121 -5.26 3.89 14.42
C LEU A 121 -6.77 3.74 14.21
N LEU A 122 -7.47 3.22 15.22
CA LEU A 122 -8.94 3.05 15.24
C LEU A 122 -9.71 4.36 15.46
N ARG A 123 -9.04 5.49 15.72
CA ARG A 123 -9.67 6.80 15.98
C ARG A 123 -9.65 7.75 14.79
N ALA A 124 -9.02 7.38 13.68
CA ALA A 124 -8.89 8.23 12.49
C ALA A 124 -10.06 8.08 11.48
N THR A 125 -11.14 7.38 11.85
CA THR A 125 -12.38 7.25 11.07
C THR A 125 -13.37 8.36 11.40
#